data_AF-A0A4S8L358-F1
#
_entry.id   AF-A0A4S8L358-F1
#
_cell.length_a   1.000
_cell.length_b   1.000
_cell.length_c   1.000
_cell.angle_alpha   90.00
_cell.angle_beta   90.00
_cell.angle_gamma   90.00
#
_symmetry.space_group_name_H-M   'P 1'
#
loop_
_entity.id
_entity.type
_entity.pdbx_description
1 polymer ?
#
loop_
_entity_poly.entity_id
_entity_poly.type
_entity_poly.pdbx_seq_one_letter_code
_entity_poly.pdbx_strand_id
1 'polypeptide(L)'
;DIQGIDTNPLELTRYWPRDLEGPVLSSPFEFTGKRAPNAHVLWSANTTGFYFVHLNPKTKDPGWRHVVSQSMMAAECRRIGEADFAKRQLEWADSEGEPRRREWADVAKIWEDEDVLIRDGTIGEKPFHSNSYPFPWPLVPFSTEPYKLQQIIPFRLLPEKLVVHDP
;
A
#
# COMPACT_ATOMS: atom_id res chain seq x y z
N ASP A 1 -37.86 17.29 4.80
CA ASP A 1 -36.74 17.92 4.09
C ASP A 1 -35.58 18.22 5.00
N ILE A 2 -34.57 17.36 4.98
CA ILE A 2 -33.21 17.68 5.44
C ILE A 2 -32.28 17.06 4.40
N GLN A 3 -32.16 17.74 3.26
CA GLN A 3 -31.08 17.50 2.30
C GLN A 3 -29.80 18.07 2.92
N GLY A 4 -28.70 17.33 2.86
CA GLY A 4 -27.38 17.88 3.17
C GLY A 4 -26.47 17.04 4.06
N ILE A 5 -26.56 15.70 4.04
CA ILE A 5 -25.37 14.90 4.36
C ILE A 5 -24.61 14.76 3.04
N ASP A 6 -23.60 15.62 2.89
CA ASP A 6 -22.56 15.50 1.88
C ASP A 6 -21.79 14.20 2.14
N THR A 7 -22.29 13.09 1.59
CA THR A 7 -21.56 11.83 1.59
C THR A 7 -20.46 11.97 0.55
N ASN A 8 -19.31 12.50 0.96
CA ASN A 8 -18.09 12.44 0.17
C ASN A 8 -17.80 10.95 -0.14
N PRO A 9 -17.95 10.46 -1.39
CA PRO A 9 -18.04 9.03 -1.68
C PRO A 9 -16.65 8.37 -1.83
N LEU A 10 -15.62 8.91 -1.18
CA LEU A 10 -14.24 8.45 -1.34
C LEU A 10 -13.92 7.16 -0.59
N GLU A 11 -14.83 6.66 0.25
CA GLU A 11 -14.65 5.41 0.97
C GLU A 11 -15.96 4.60 1.01
N LEU A 12 -15.82 3.27 0.98
CA LEU A 12 -16.88 2.25 0.96
C LEU A 12 -17.34 1.77 -0.42
N THR A 13 -16.45 0.95 -0.98
CA THR A 13 -16.65 -0.11 -1.99
C THR A 13 -16.29 0.23 -3.44
N ARG A 14 -15.00 0.05 -3.77
CA ARG A 14 -14.49 -0.01 -5.15
C ARG A 14 -14.90 -1.33 -5.79
N TYR A 15 -16.16 -1.46 -6.20
CA TYR A 15 -16.56 -2.56 -7.06
C TYR A 15 -16.20 -2.29 -8.50
N TRP A 16 -15.71 -3.31 -9.20
CA TRP A 16 -15.63 -3.27 -10.64
C TRP A 16 -17.04 -3.40 -11.23
N PRO A 17 -17.49 -2.45 -12.08
CA PRO A 17 -18.78 -2.55 -12.75
C PRO A 17 -18.85 -3.79 -13.65
N ARG A 18 -19.94 -4.54 -13.57
CA ARG A 18 -20.19 -5.73 -14.38
C ARG A 18 -21.55 -5.61 -15.06
N ASP A 19 -21.70 -6.23 -16.23
CA ASP A 19 -23.01 -6.47 -16.81
C ASP A 19 -23.77 -7.51 -15.98
N LEU A 20 -25.02 -7.23 -15.59
CA LEU A 20 -25.88 -8.17 -14.86
C LEU A 20 -26.20 -9.42 -15.67
N GLU A 21 -26.20 -9.30 -17.00
CA GLU A 21 -26.38 -10.42 -17.93
C GLU A 21 -25.05 -10.99 -18.43
N GLY A 22 -23.92 -10.48 -17.92
CA GLY A 22 -22.58 -10.93 -18.26
C GLY A 22 -22.28 -12.36 -17.77
N PRO A 23 -21.21 -12.97 -18.30
CA PRO A 23 -20.81 -14.32 -17.90
C PRO A 23 -20.36 -14.38 -16.44
N VAL A 24 -20.53 -15.57 -15.85
CA VAL A 24 -19.84 -15.91 -14.60
C VAL A 24 -18.34 -16.01 -14.89
N LEU A 25 -17.54 -15.23 -14.17
CA LEU A 25 -16.09 -15.24 -14.35
C LEU A 25 -15.48 -16.50 -13.74
N SER A 26 -14.40 -16.96 -14.36
CA SER A 26 -13.53 -17.98 -13.77
C SER A 26 -12.71 -17.38 -12.62
N SER A 27 -11.81 -18.20 -12.07
CA SER A 27 -10.94 -17.79 -10.98
C SER A 27 -10.09 -16.56 -11.37
N PRO A 28 -10.06 -15.49 -10.57
CA PRO A 28 -9.25 -14.30 -10.87
C PRO A 28 -7.75 -14.55 -11.03
N PHE A 29 -7.23 -15.66 -10.53
CA PHE A 29 -5.83 -16.04 -10.70
C PHE A 29 -5.46 -16.33 -12.17
N GLU A 30 -6.46 -16.64 -13.00
CA GLU A 30 -6.32 -16.89 -14.44
C GLU A 30 -6.37 -15.60 -15.27
N PHE A 31 -6.80 -14.48 -14.69
CA PHE A 31 -6.89 -13.23 -15.43
C PHE A 31 -5.49 -12.79 -15.87
N THR A 32 -5.42 -12.38 -17.12
CA THR A 32 -4.23 -11.71 -17.66
C THR A 32 -4.17 -10.29 -17.11
N GLY A 33 -2.98 -9.73 -16.94
CA GLY A 33 -2.83 -8.38 -16.36
C GLY A 33 -1.41 -8.13 -15.88
N LYS A 34 -1.17 -6.90 -15.40
CA LYS A 34 0.14 -6.52 -14.85
C LYS A 34 0.33 -7.25 -13.52
N ARG A 35 1.50 -7.86 -13.35
CA ARG A 35 1.88 -8.59 -12.13
C ARG A 35 3.05 -7.90 -11.46
N ALA A 36 3.18 -8.13 -10.16
CA ALA A 36 4.31 -7.58 -9.45
C ALA A 36 5.59 -8.29 -9.96
N PRO A 37 6.75 -7.64 -9.97
CA PRO A 37 8.01 -8.28 -10.38
C PRO A 37 8.47 -9.42 -9.44
N ASN A 38 7.74 -9.66 -8.36
CA ASN A 38 7.93 -10.77 -7.43
C ASN A 38 6.82 -11.83 -7.64
N ALA A 39 6.78 -12.89 -6.83
CA ALA A 39 5.80 -13.98 -6.99
C ALA A 39 4.33 -13.60 -6.69
N HIS A 40 4.01 -12.31 -6.46
CA HIS A 40 2.64 -11.89 -6.20
C HIS A 40 1.86 -11.64 -7.51
N VAL A 41 0.68 -12.26 -7.58
CA VAL A 41 -0.23 -12.19 -8.75
C VAL A 41 -0.83 -10.79 -8.92
N LEU A 42 -1.12 -10.11 -7.82
CA LEU A 42 -1.75 -8.79 -7.82
C LEU A 42 -0.70 -7.68 -7.85
N TRP A 43 -0.93 -6.67 -8.69
CA TRP A 43 -0.13 -5.45 -8.72
C TRP A 43 -0.97 -4.26 -9.16
N SER A 44 -0.71 -3.11 -8.52
CA SER A 44 -1.17 -1.82 -9.01
C SER A 44 -0.14 -0.73 -8.70
N ALA A 45 -0.09 0.31 -9.54
CA ALA A 45 0.78 1.47 -9.35
C ALA A 45 0.34 2.35 -8.17
N ASN A 46 -0.93 2.25 -7.75
CA ASN A 46 -1.50 3.05 -6.68
C ASN A 46 -2.35 2.16 -5.75
N THR A 47 -2.57 2.60 -4.51
CA THR A 47 -3.40 1.86 -3.52
C THR A 47 -4.87 1.76 -3.93
N THR A 48 -5.27 2.58 -4.91
CA THR A 48 -6.63 2.75 -5.38
C THR A 48 -7.00 1.82 -6.55
N GLY A 49 -6.03 1.10 -7.11
CA GLY A 49 -6.21 0.24 -8.28
C GLY A 49 -6.55 -1.20 -7.93
N PHE A 50 -7.14 -1.43 -6.77
CA PHE A 50 -7.70 -2.72 -6.35
C PHE A 50 -9.22 -2.61 -6.24
N TYR A 51 -9.91 -3.60 -6.81
CA TYR A 51 -11.36 -3.64 -6.89
C TYR A 51 -11.89 -4.96 -6.34
N PHE A 52 -13.06 -4.89 -5.72
CA PHE A 52 -13.90 -6.07 -5.53
C PHE A 52 -14.65 -6.35 -6.83
N VAL A 53 -14.71 -7.61 -7.24
CA VAL A 53 -15.54 -8.03 -8.37
C VAL A 53 -16.45 -9.17 -7.94
N HIS A 54 -17.72 -9.08 -8.31
CA HIS A 54 -18.64 -10.22 -8.24
C HIS A 54 -18.35 -11.14 -9.41
N LEU A 55 -17.96 -12.39 -9.15
CA LEU A 55 -17.67 -13.35 -10.22
C LEU A 55 -18.94 -13.72 -10.98
N ASN A 56 -20.02 -14.00 -10.24
CA ASN A 56 -21.35 -14.13 -10.80
C ASN A 56 -22.09 -12.78 -10.63
N PRO A 57 -22.40 -12.08 -11.73
CA PRO A 57 -23.00 -10.75 -11.63
C PRO A 57 -24.47 -10.76 -11.17
N LYS A 58 -25.14 -11.91 -11.23
CA LYS A 58 -26.55 -12.07 -10.82
C LYS A 58 -26.72 -12.30 -9.32
N THR A 59 -25.66 -12.77 -8.64
CA THR A 59 -25.71 -12.98 -7.19
C THR A 59 -25.07 -11.82 -6.46
N LYS A 60 -25.82 -11.28 -5.49
CA LYS A 60 -25.29 -10.30 -4.53
C LYS A 60 -24.69 -10.96 -3.30
N ASP A 61 -24.52 -12.28 -3.30
CA ASP A 61 -23.94 -13.02 -2.19
C ASP A 61 -22.52 -12.48 -1.88
N PRO A 62 -22.29 -12.02 -0.64
CA PRO A 62 -20.98 -11.61 -0.14
C PRO A 62 -19.83 -12.59 -0.42
N GLY A 63 -20.11 -13.90 -0.49
CA GLY A 63 -19.11 -14.96 -0.65
C GLY A 63 -18.55 -15.13 -2.07
N TRP A 64 -19.20 -14.56 -3.09
CA TRP A 64 -18.80 -14.69 -4.50
C TRP A 64 -18.04 -13.46 -5.02
N ARG A 65 -17.29 -12.81 -4.13
CA ARG A 65 -16.50 -11.61 -4.43
C ARG A 65 -15.01 -11.91 -4.29
N HIS A 66 -14.22 -11.36 -5.20
CA HIS A 66 -12.76 -11.45 -5.13
C HIS A 66 -12.13 -10.07 -5.29
N VAL A 67 -10.92 -9.91 -4.75
CA VAL A 67 -10.08 -8.74 -4.97
C VAL A 67 -9.24 -8.97 -6.21
N VAL A 68 -9.29 -8.01 -7.13
CA VAL A 68 -8.52 -7.99 -8.38
C VAL A 68 -7.84 -6.65 -8.56
N SER A 69 -6.69 -6.64 -9.24
CA SER A 69 -6.09 -5.38 -9.68
C SER A 69 -6.83 -4.82 -10.88
N GLN A 70 -6.73 -3.50 -11.08
CA GLN A 70 -7.38 -2.81 -12.18
C GLN A 70 -6.90 -3.28 -13.55
N SER A 71 -5.60 -3.56 -13.71
CA SER A 71 -5.05 -4.06 -14.96
C SER A 71 -5.55 -5.47 -15.29
N MET A 72 -5.69 -6.33 -14.28
CA MET A 72 -6.25 -7.67 -14.46
C MET A 72 -7.71 -7.61 -14.88
N MET A 73 -8.49 -6.82 -14.15
CA MET A 73 -9.92 -6.72 -14.44
C MET A 73 -10.19 -5.98 -15.75
N ALA A 74 -9.35 -5.02 -16.14
CA ALA A 74 -9.44 -4.36 -17.43
C ALA A 74 -9.22 -5.34 -18.59
N ALA A 75 -8.20 -6.19 -18.50
CA ALA A 75 -7.94 -7.20 -19.52
C ALA A 75 -9.10 -8.21 -19.62
N GLU A 76 -9.60 -8.68 -18.47
CA GLU A 76 -10.72 -9.61 -18.44
C GLU A 76 -12.02 -8.98 -18.95
N CYS A 77 -12.33 -7.74 -18.54
CA CYS A 77 -13.48 -6.97 -18.99
C CYS A 77 -13.49 -6.79 -20.52
N ARG A 78 -12.33 -6.55 -21.14
CA ARG A 78 -12.20 -6.53 -22.60
C ARG A 78 -12.40 -7.90 -23.22
N ARG A 79 -11.83 -8.95 -22.63
CA ARG A 79 -11.93 -10.33 -23.11
C ARG A 79 -13.37 -10.83 -23.16
N ILE A 80 -14.18 -10.49 -22.16
CA ILE A 80 -15.59 -10.90 -22.05
C ILE A 80 -16.55 -9.96 -22.78
N GLY A 81 -16.06 -8.87 -23.38
CA GLY A 81 -16.89 -7.92 -24.11
C GLY A 81 -17.67 -6.92 -23.24
N GLU A 82 -17.27 -6.71 -21.99
CA GLU A 82 -17.96 -5.80 -21.05
C GLU A 82 -17.35 -4.38 -21.02
N ALA A 83 -16.55 -4.00 -22.02
CA ALA A 83 -15.79 -2.75 -21.99
C ALA A 83 -16.64 -1.48 -21.84
N ASP A 84 -17.88 -1.51 -22.34
CA ASP A 84 -18.80 -0.38 -22.24
C ASP A 84 -19.34 -0.11 -20.82
N PHE A 85 -19.27 -1.11 -19.92
CA PHE A 85 -19.81 -1.01 -18.56
C PHE A 85 -18.80 -0.39 -17.58
N ALA A 86 -17.50 -0.49 -17.87
CA ALA A 86 -16.42 -0.08 -16.97
C ALA A 86 -15.51 1.01 -17.57
N LYS A 87 -16.05 1.88 -18.44
CA LYS A 87 -15.26 2.88 -19.22
C LYS A 87 -14.26 3.67 -18.38
N ARG A 88 -14.73 4.27 -17.28
CA ARG A 88 -13.85 5.07 -16.38
C ARG A 88 -12.75 4.23 -15.74
N GLN A 89 -13.08 3.01 -15.30
CA GLN A 89 -12.12 2.10 -14.70
C GLN A 89 -11.09 1.60 -15.73
N LEU A 90 -11.52 1.41 -16.99
CA LEU A 90 -10.64 1.08 -18.09
C LEU A 90 -9.69 2.23 -18.43
N GLU A 91 -10.19 3.47 -18.49
CA GLU A 91 -9.34 4.66 -18.68
C GLU A 91 -8.28 4.77 -17.60
N TRP A 92 -8.66 4.57 -16.33
CA TRP A 92 -7.70 4.54 -15.21
C TRP A 92 -6.71 3.38 -15.32
N ALA A 93 -7.16 2.19 -15.69
CA ALA A 93 -6.30 1.03 -15.89
C ALA A 93 -5.31 1.24 -17.04
N ASP A 94 -5.72 1.89 -18.13
CA ASP A 94 -4.85 2.19 -19.28
C ASP A 94 -3.83 3.28 -18.98
N SER A 95 -4.20 4.23 -18.11
CA SER A 95 -3.27 5.25 -17.61
C SER A 95 -2.29 4.74 -16.56
N GLU A 96 -2.43 3.48 -16.12
CA GLU A 96 -1.57 2.90 -15.09
C GLU A 96 -0.14 2.74 -15.59
N GLY A 97 0.83 3.13 -14.77
CA GLY A 97 2.24 2.87 -15.04
C GLY A 97 2.57 1.38 -15.17
N GLU A 98 3.79 1.08 -15.60
CA GLU A 98 4.29 -0.29 -15.64
C GLU A 98 4.84 -0.75 -14.29
N PRO A 99 4.75 -2.06 -13.97
CA PRO A 99 5.47 -2.63 -12.84
C PRO A 99 6.95 -2.33 -12.96
N ARG A 100 7.50 -1.71 -11.92
CA ARG A 100 8.93 -1.40 -11.84
C ARG A 100 9.51 -1.98 -10.55
N ARG A 101 10.74 -2.47 -10.66
CA ARG A 101 11.54 -2.77 -9.49
C ARG A 101 11.81 -1.44 -8.76
N ARG A 102 11.46 -1.38 -7.47
CA ARG A 102 12.00 -0.32 -6.61
C ARG A 102 13.36 -0.80 -6.12
N GLU A 103 14.38 -0.01 -6.41
CA GLU A 103 15.65 -0.16 -5.73
C GLU A 103 15.46 0.11 -4.25
N TRP A 104 16.29 -0.54 -3.44
CA TRP A 104 16.32 -0.32 -2.00
C TRP A 104 16.57 1.17 -1.73
N ALA A 105 15.89 1.69 -0.72
CA ALA A 105 16.15 3.06 -0.30
C ALA A 105 17.56 3.13 0.29
N ASP A 106 18.28 4.21 -0.02
CA ASP A 106 19.53 4.50 0.68
C ASP A 106 19.19 4.96 2.10
N VAL A 107 19.22 3.99 3.01
CA VAL A 107 18.89 4.19 4.42
C VAL A 107 19.82 5.25 5.03
N ALA A 108 21.10 5.28 4.66
CA ALA A 108 22.05 6.26 5.18
C ALA A 108 21.62 7.68 4.79
N LYS A 109 21.21 7.87 3.54
CA LYS A 109 20.71 9.17 3.08
C LYS A 109 19.43 9.60 3.80
N ILE A 110 18.51 8.68 4.08
CA ILE A 110 17.29 8.99 4.86
C ILE A 110 17.66 9.54 6.24
N TRP A 111 18.63 8.93 6.92
CA TRP A 111 19.11 9.41 8.21
C TRP A 111 19.81 10.77 8.11
N GLU A 112 20.64 10.97 7.09
CA GLU A 112 21.30 12.26 6.86
C GLU A 112 20.28 13.39 6.62
N ASP A 113 19.25 13.13 5.80
CA ASP A 113 18.17 14.08 5.53
C ASP A 113 17.37 14.37 6.81
N GLU A 114 17.10 13.35 7.65
CA GLU A 114 16.43 13.52 8.94
C GLU A 114 17.27 14.32 9.95
N ASP A 115 18.56 14.04 10.06
CA ASP A 115 19.50 14.79 10.92
C ASP A 115 19.58 16.27 10.50
N VAL A 116 19.49 16.56 9.19
CA VAL A 116 19.41 17.94 8.68
C VAL A 116 18.14 18.63 9.15
N LEU A 117 16.99 17.95 9.06
CA LEU A 117 15.68 18.46 9.48
C LEU A 117 15.53 18.61 11.01
N ILE A 118 16.29 17.84 11.78
CA ILE A 118 16.40 18.00 13.23
C ILE A 118 17.29 19.21 13.55
N ARG A 119 18.40 19.36 12.84
CA ARG A 119 19.35 20.46 13.06
C ARG A 119 18.78 21.82 12.67
N ASP A 120 18.00 21.87 11.59
CA ASP A 120 17.35 23.11 11.14
C ASP A 120 16.07 23.44 11.94
N GLY A 121 15.66 22.57 12.86
CA GLY A 121 14.50 22.76 13.73
C GLY A 121 13.15 22.63 13.03
N THR A 122 13.13 22.13 11.78
CA THR A 122 11.89 21.89 11.02
C THR A 122 11.09 20.73 11.59
N ILE A 123 11.78 19.74 12.16
CA ILE A 123 11.18 18.58 12.81
C ILE A 123 11.76 18.48 14.22
N GLY A 124 10.88 18.34 15.22
CA GLY A 124 11.27 18.18 16.62
C GLY A 124 11.05 19.40 17.51
N GLU A 125 9.81 19.94 17.53
CA GLU A 125 9.30 20.36 18.84
C GLU A 125 9.50 19.15 19.75
N LYS A 126 10.45 19.25 20.70
CA LYS A 126 10.77 18.13 21.56
C LYS A 126 9.50 17.89 22.39
N PRO A 127 8.78 16.76 22.23
CA PRO A 127 7.60 16.48 23.06
C PRO A 127 7.97 16.41 24.55
N PHE A 128 9.27 16.33 24.85
CA PHE A 128 9.88 16.28 26.16
C PHE A 128 10.90 17.42 26.29
N HIS A 129 10.44 18.65 26.48
CA HIS A 129 11.31 19.77 26.86
C HIS A 129 11.81 19.59 28.30
N SER A 130 13.08 19.86 28.57
CA SER A 130 13.66 19.74 29.92
C SER A 130 12.93 20.58 30.97
N ASN A 131 12.39 21.74 30.56
CA ASN A 131 11.61 22.64 31.41
C ASN A 131 10.17 22.15 31.68
N SER A 132 9.72 21.10 30.96
CA SER A 132 8.39 20.50 31.14
C SER A 132 8.34 19.50 32.31
N TYR A 133 9.48 19.21 32.95
CA TYR A 133 9.56 18.27 34.07
C TYR A 133 9.90 19.00 35.38
N PRO A 134 9.13 18.79 36.46
CA PRO A 134 9.36 19.47 37.74
C PRO A 134 10.64 18.96 38.42
N PHE A 135 11.28 19.78 39.25
CA PHE A 135 12.38 19.32 40.11
C PHE A 135 11.82 18.66 41.40
N PRO A 136 12.41 17.59 41.95
CA PRO A 136 13.55 16.81 41.48
C PRO A 136 13.11 15.49 40.83
N TRP A 137 13.05 15.44 39.49
CA TRP A 137 13.06 14.15 38.80
C TRP A 137 14.49 13.59 38.75
N PRO A 138 14.69 12.28 38.99
CA PRO A 138 16.01 11.73 39.31
C PRO A 138 17.01 11.76 38.15
N LEU A 139 16.56 11.92 36.90
CA LEU A 139 17.37 12.12 35.70
C LEU A 139 16.55 12.96 34.71
N VAL A 140 17.15 14.00 34.10
CA VAL A 140 16.51 14.68 32.96
C VAL A 140 16.44 13.65 31.82
N PRO A 141 15.25 13.30 31.30
CA PRO A 141 15.15 12.36 30.20
C PRO A 141 16.04 12.83 29.03
N PHE A 142 16.82 11.92 28.44
CA PHE A 142 17.68 12.19 27.27
C PHE A 142 18.87 13.15 27.50
N SER A 143 19.36 13.32 28.74
CA SER A 143 20.56 14.14 29.02
C SER A 143 21.88 13.50 28.59
N THR A 144 21.88 12.20 28.35
CA THR A 144 22.98 11.46 27.73
C THR A 144 22.77 11.41 26.22
N GLU A 145 23.85 11.62 25.46
CA GLU A 145 23.84 11.33 24.02
C GLU A 145 23.26 9.93 23.79
N PRO A 146 22.31 9.76 22.85
CA PRO A 146 21.76 8.45 22.56
C PRO A 146 22.91 7.55 22.09
N TYR A 147 23.13 6.45 22.82
CA TYR A 147 24.06 5.42 22.37
C TYR A 147 23.67 5.01 20.95
N LYS A 148 24.61 5.07 20.00
CA LYS A 148 24.43 4.51 18.67
C LYS A 148 24.29 2.99 18.82
N LEU A 149 23.05 2.52 18.99
CA LEU A 149 22.71 1.09 19.16
C LEU A 149 23.04 0.25 17.91
N GLN A 150 23.49 0.88 16.83
CA GLN A 150 23.80 0.22 15.57
C GLN A 150 25.30 0.37 15.29
N GLN A 151 26.05 -0.66 15.67
CA GLN A 151 27.38 -0.89 15.13
C GLN A 151 27.21 -1.75 13.88
N ILE A 152 27.75 -1.29 12.73
CA ILE A 152 27.84 -2.13 11.54
C ILE A 152 28.69 -3.35 11.90
N ILE A 153 28.07 -4.52 11.90
CA ILE A 153 28.78 -5.77 12.13
C ILE A 153 29.64 -6.03 10.88
N PRO A 154 30.98 -6.12 11.00
CA PRO A 154 31.82 -6.47 9.87
C PRO A 154 31.35 -7.77 9.22
N PHE A 155 31.30 -7.79 7.89
CA PHE A 155 30.74 -8.91 7.12
C PHE A 155 31.33 -10.28 7.48
N ARG A 156 32.63 -10.31 7.87
CA ARG A 156 33.33 -11.51 8.37
C ARG A 156 32.77 -12.10 9.67
N LEU A 157 31.95 -11.35 10.40
CA LEU A 157 31.34 -11.78 11.66
C LEU A 157 29.88 -12.24 11.45
N LEU A 158 29.33 -12.08 10.25
CA LEU A 158 28.01 -12.60 9.93
C LEU A 158 28.09 -14.11 9.71
N PRO A 159 27.10 -14.88 10.17
CA PRO A 159 27.05 -16.31 9.90
C PRO A 159 26.86 -16.56 8.40
N GLU A 160 27.51 -17.59 7.87
CA GLU A 160 27.36 -17.99 6.46
C GLU A 160 25.92 -18.47 6.14
N LYS A 161 25.18 -18.90 7.17
CA LYS A 161 23.81 -19.39 7.05
C LYS A 161 22.94 -18.78 8.16
N LEU A 162 21.98 -17.95 7.76
CA LEU A 162 20.95 -17.42 8.66
C LEU A 162 19.74 -18.37 8.64
N VAL A 163 19.37 -18.91 9.80
CA VAL A 163 18.13 -19.67 9.97
C VAL A 163 17.15 -18.74 10.70
N VAL A 164 16.10 -18.32 9.99
CA VAL A 164 15.02 -17.50 10.57
C VAL A 164 13.93 -18.44 11.05
N HIS A 165 13.59 -18.34 12.33
CA HIS A 165 12.39 -18.96 12.88
C HIS A 165 11.28 -17.91 12.85
N ASP A 166 10.19 -18.16 12.13
CA ASP A 166 8.98 -17.36 12.27
C ASP A 166 8.34 -17.64 13.65
N PRO A 167 7.86 -16.59 14.37
CA PRO A 167 7.21 -16.74 15.67
C PRO A 167 5.80 -17.34 15.59
#